data_AF-Q22219-F1
#
_entry.id   AF-Q22219-F1
#
_cell.length_a   1.000
_cell.length_b   1.000
_cell.length_c   1.000
_cell.angle_alpha   90.00
_cell.angle_beta   90.00
_cell.angle_gamma   90.00
#
_symmetry.space_group_name_H-M   'P 1'
#
loop_
_entity.id
_entity.type
_entity.pdbx_description
1 polymer ?
#
loop_
_entity_poly.entity_id
_entity_poly.type
_entity_poly.pdbx_seq_one_letter_code
_entity_poly.pdbx_strand_id
1 'polypeptide(L)'
;MFRRLGEKTTLYRAESPSQNSLASHHNSEVSLPSVDYSQEDRHSCNTLIGDEWSQNGDVIIQPLQKPSNTPTTQYERIITRREIANTESDLCKKLSLIVDLVSDFANDANRLYEGADELLKELRTKIRVYIYFLDVEMADVEKLLRFNVDRSTICDERIDWLLHFTKCHKEMRRVLNELSEEVCEDLESCLEMRAKGVIGKKPSSIILSTLSGMRNGMMTASKLLGCLPRQRA
;
A
#
# COMPACT_ATOMS: atom_id res chain seq x y z
N MET A 1 9.69 -34.31 20.61
CA MET A 1 11.18 -34.31 20.69
C MET A 1 11.73 -33.94 19.32
N PHE A 2 12.97 -33.42 19.23
CA PHE A 2 13.66 -32.74 18.10
C PHE A 2 13.48 -31.21 18.11
N ARG A 3 14.20 -30.45 18.96
CA ARG A 3 15.62 -29.97 18.96
C ARG A 3 15.86 -28.70 18.12
N ARG A 4 16.39 -27.68 18.83
CA ARG A 4 16.68 -26.29 18.47
C ARG A 4 18.06 -26.09 17.82
N LEU A 5 18.15 -25.03 17.00
CA LEU A 5 19.18 -23.98 16.81
C LEU A 5 20.69 -24.26 17.03
N GLY A 6 21.48 -23.72 16.08
CA GLY A 6 22.94 -23.60 16.03
C GLY A 6 23.42 -24.06 14.64
N GLU A 7 24.28 -23.40 13.87
CA GLU A 7 25.40 -22.53 14.19
C GLU A 7 25.82 -21.68 12.95
N LYS A 8 26.30 -20.46 13.21
CA LYS A 8 27.49 -19.76 12.65
C LYS A 8 27.90 -20.00 11.19
N THR A 9 28.01 -18.92 10.42
CA THR A 9 29.15 -18.62 9.49
C THR A 9 28.99 -17.21 8.88
N THR A 10 29.73 -16.21 9.38
CA THR A 10 30.90 -15.56 8.72
C THR A 10 30.56 -14.59 7.59
N LEU A 11 30.76 -13.27 7.83
CA LEU A 11 31.72 -12.42 7.09
C LEU A 11 31.45 -10.92 7.38
N TYR A 12 32.33 -10.28 8.15
CA TYR A 12 32.46 -8.83 8.29
C TYR A 12 33.98 -8.52 8.23
N ARG A 13 34.42 -7.79 7.19
CA ARG A 13 35.79 -7.23 7.02
C ARG A 13 35.72 -6.19 5.89
N ALA A 14 35.62 -4.89 6.17
CA ALA A 14 36.66 -3.89 6.50
C ALA A 14 37.47 -3.40 5.29
N GLU A 15 37.42 -2.10 4.97
CA GLU A 15 38.57 -1.15 4.86
C GLU A 15 38.24 0.13 4.04
N SER A 16 38.71 1.28 4.57
CA SER A 16 38.98 2.60 3.96
C SER A 16 40.17 3.16 4.77
N PRO A 17 40.86 4.29 4.46
CA PRO A 17 40.94 5.19 3.28
C PRO A 17 42.41 5.52 2.87
N SER A 18 42.66 6.32 1.81
CA SER A 18 43.71 7.40 1.79
C SER A 18 43.99 8.05 0.40
N GLN A 19 43.98 9.40 0.40
CA GLN A 19 44.92 10.35 -0.25
C GLN A 19 45.08 10.42 -1.80
N ASN A 20 44.68 11.55 -2.42
CA ASN A 20 45.61 12.65 -2.80
C ASN A 20 44.98 13.76 -3.69
N SER A 21 45.22 15.01 -3.25
CA SER A 21 45.41 16.31 -3.93
C SER A 21 45.15 16.48 -5.44
N LEU A 22 44.44 17.56 -5.84
CA LEU A 22 45.04 18.83 -6.33
C LEU A 22 43.99 19.91 -6.65
N ALA A 23 44.42 21.15 -6.49
CA ALA A 23 43.67 22.41 -6.48
C ALA A 23 43.15 22.89 -7.85
N SER A 24 42.07 23.70 -7.85
CA SER A 24 42.14 25.12 -8.25
C SER A 24 40.76 25.82 -8.27
N HIS A 25 40.84 27.08 -7.85
CA HIS A 25 39.87 28.19 -7.83
C HIS A 25 38.83 28.27 -8.97
N HIS A 26 37.59 28.68 -8.64
CA HIS A 26 37.02 29.95 -9.13
C HIS A 26 35.75 30.35 -8.37
N ASN A 27 35.76 31.59 -7.87
CA ASN A 27 34.63 32.31 -7.29
C ASN A 27 33.64 32.75 -8.38
N SER A 28 32.34 32.77 -8.07
CA SER A 28 31.40 33.79 -8.55
C SER A 28 30.18 33.85 -7.63
N GLU A 29 30.13 34.91 -6.84
CA GLU A 29 28.94 35.44 -6.16
C GLU A 29 27.88 35.86 -7.19
N VAL A 30 26.62 35.50 -6.94
CA VAL A 30 25.47 36.32 -7.37
C VAL A 30 24.50 36.38 -6.20
N SER A 31 24.32 37.59 -5.68
CA SER A 31 23.43 37.94 -4.58
C SER A 31 22.18 38.66 -5.11
N LEU A 32 21.01 38.23 -4.59
CA LEU A 32 19.81 39.03 -4.24
C LEU A 32 18.94 39.59 -5.41
N PRO A 33 17.61 39.81 -5.20
CA PRO A 33 17.02 40.28 -3.95
C PRO A 33 15.71 39.63 -3.43
N SER A 34 15.58 39.84 -2.12
CA SER A 34 14.37 39.84 -1.30
C SER A 34 13.17 40.50 -1.98
N VAL A 35 12.02 39.83 -1.91
CA VAL A 35 10.70 40.46 -2.07
C VAL A 35 9.91 40.19 -0.79
N ASP A 36 9.68 41.28 -0.07
CA ASP A 36 8.84 41.39 1.11
C ASP A 36 7.42 41.73 0.63
N TYR A 37 6.41 40.92 0.96
CA TYR A 37 5.00 41.29 0.80
C TYR A 37 4.28 41.04 2.12
N SER A 38 3.91 42.15 2.74
CA SER A 38 3.08 42.24 3.91
C SER A 38 1.60 41.98 3.55
N GLN A 39 0.94 41.26 4.46
CA GLN A 39 -0.37 41.57 5.06
C GLN A 39 -1.52 41.99 4.11
N GLU A 40 -2.56 41.18 4.00
CA GLU A 40 -3.90 41.41 4.60
C GLU A 40 -4.96 40.46 4.02
N ASP A 41 -6.03 40.28 4.80
CA ASP A 41 -7.35 39.77 4.44
C ASP A 41 -7.60 38.26 4.28
N ARG A 42 -8.05 37.74 5.43
CA ARG A 42 -9.19 36.83 5.57
C ARG A 42 -10.25 37.05 4.48
N HIS A 43 -10.65 36.00 3.76
CA HIS A 43 -12.06 35.60 3.61
C HIS A 43 -12.16 34.25 2.88
N SER A 44 -13.17 33.49 3.29
CA SER A 44 -13.51 32.14 2.87
C SER A 44 -13.94 32.08 1.39
N CYS A 45 -13.33 31.18 0.62
CA CYS A 45 -13.82 30.76 -0.70
C CYS A 45 -13.73 29.24 -0.81
N ASN A 46 -14.74 28.53 -0.31
CA ASN A 46 -15.06 27.16 -0.73
C ASN A 46 -16.22 27.25 -1.73
N THR A 47 -15.96 27.39 -3.02
CA THR A 47 -16.98 27.15 -4.06
C THR A 47 -16.34 26.93 -5.43
N LEU A 48 -16.76 25.83 -6.07
CA LEU A 48 -16.86 25.58 -7.52
C LEU A 48 -15.58 25.25 -8.30
N ILE A 49 -15.63 24.06 -8.91
CA ILE A 49 -15.32 23.66 -10.31
C ILE A 49 -15.36 22.11 -10.20
N GLY A 50 -16.39 21.36 -10.58
CA GLY A 50 -17.26 21.54 -11.74
C GLY A 50 -16.51 21.15 -13.00
N ASP A 51 -16.31 19.84 -13.25
CA ASP A 51 -16.46 19.25 -14.59
C ASP A 51 -16.33 17.71 -14.57
N GLU A 52 -17.42 17.08 -15.00
CA GLU A 52 -17.48 15.97 -15.95
C GLU A 52 -16.62 14.71 -15.70
N TRP A 53 -17.03 13.92 -14.70
CA TRP A 53 -16.78 12.47 -14.72
C TRP A 53 -18.10 11.77 -15.00
N SER A 54 -18.59 11.94 -16.22
CA SER A 54 -19.75 11.24 -16.78
C SER A 54 -19.38 10.76 -18.17
N GLN A 55 -18.74 9.59 -18.25
CA GLN A 55 -18.87 8.60 -19.33
C GLN A 55 -17.82 7.50 -19.15
N ASN A 56 -18.27 6.38 -18.58
CA ASN A 56 -17.82 4.99 -18.77
C ASN A 56 -17.54 4.23 -17.46
N GLY A 57 -18.42 3.27 -17.18
CA GLY A 57 -18.12 2.07 -16.38
C GLY A 57 -18.11 2.26 -14.86
N ASP A 58 -19.14 1.72 -14.20
CA ASP A 58 -19.34 1.69 -12.75
C ASP A 58 -18.09 1.25 -11.95
N VAL A 59 -17.27 2.20 -11.47
CA VAL A 59 -16.42 2.06 -10.27
C VAL A 59 -16.38 3.40 -9.55
N ILE A 60 -17.41 3.70 -8.75
CA ILE A 60 -17.40 4.87 -7.87
C ILE A 60 -16.51 4.56 -6.67
N ILE A 61 -15.25 4.98 -6.72
CA ILE A 61 -14.42 5.11 -5.52
C ILE A 61 -15.00 6.27 -4.71
N GLN A 62 -15.85 5.97 -3.72
CA GLN A 62 -16.15 6.97 -2.69
C GLN A 62 -14.87 7.22 -1.88
N PRO A 63 -14.48 8.48 -1.65
CA PRO A 63 -13.43 8.80 -0.69
C PRO A 63 -13.79 8.17 0.65
N LEU A 64 -12.97 7.22 1.11
CA LEU A 64 -13.13 6.62 2.43
C LEU A 64 -13.13 7.76 3.46
N GLN A 65 -14.17 7.78 4.31
CA GLN A 65 -14.29 8.76 5.39
C GLN A 65 -13.02 8.75 6.23
N LYS A 66 -12.53 9.95 6.56
CA LYS A 66 -11.39 10.18 7.46
C LYS A 66 -11.49 9.28 8.68
N PRO A 67 -10.41 8.61 9.14
CA PRO A 67 -10.45 7.73 10.30
C PRO A 67 -11.04 8.49 11.47
N SER A 68 -12.22 8.07 11.92
CA SER A 68 -12.80 8.57 13.14
C SER A 68 -11.87 8.15 14.27
N ASN A 69 -11.45 9.10 15.10
CA ASN A 69 -10.79 8.83 16.37
C ASN A 69 -11.77 8.05 17.28
N THR A 70 -11.87 6.74 17.13
CA THR A 70 -12.67 5.89 18.02
C THR A 70 -11.79 5.36 19.15
N PRO A 71 -12.24 5.49 20.42
CA PRO A 71 -11.50 5.02 21.59
C PRO A 71 -11.33 3.49 21.54
N THR A 72 -10.19 3.03 22.04
CA THR A 72 -9.60 1.67 22.06
C THR A 72 -10.55 0.48 22.27
N THR A 73 -11.74 0.73 22.84
CA THR A 73 -12.79 -0.25 23.13
C THR A 73 -13.37 -1.01 21.93
N GLN A 74 -13.25 -0.54 20.68
CA GLN A 74 -13.88 -1.24 19.55
C GLN A 74 -13.18 -2.56 19.17
N TYR A 75 -11.88 -2.69 19.48
CA TYR A 75 -11.09 -3.89 19.14
C TYR A 75 -11.15 -4.98 20.22
N GLU A 76 -11.64 -4.64 21.42
CA GLU A 76 -11.69 -5.53 22.58
C GLU A 76 -13.06 -6.21 22.73
N ARG A 77 -13.60 -6.75 21.63
CA ARG A 77 -14.88 -7.45 21.63
C ARG A 77 -14.78 -8.87 21.09
N ILE A 78 -15.62 -9.76 21.61
CA ILE A 78 -15.78 -11.11 21.08
C ILE A 78 -16.47 -11.02 19.72
N ILE A 79 -15.83 -11.54 18.66
CA ILE A 79 -16.35 -11.53 17.29
C ILE A 79 -17.06 -12.84 16.94
N THR A 80 -18.12 -12.75 16.13
CA THR A 80 -18.78 -13.93 15.57
C THR A 80 -18.09 -14.38 14.27
N ARG A 81 -18.16 -15.69 13.95
CA ARG A 81 -17.59 -16.24 12.71
C ARG A 81 -18.10 -15.53 11.46
N ARG A 82 -19.37 -15.12 11.45
CA ARG A 82 -19.99 -14.42 10.32
C ARG A 82 -19.45 -12.99 10.18
N GLU A 83 -19.31 -12.27 11.29
CA GLU A 83 -18.76 -10.92 11.27
C GLU A 83 -17.35 -10.90 10.70
N ILE A 84 -16.45 -11.76 11.18
CA ILE A 84 -15.08 -11.79 10.67
C ILE A 84 -15.03 -12.23 9.21
N ALA A 85 -15.87 -13.20 8.80
CA ALA A 85 -15.91 -13.65 7.41
C ALA A 85 -16.33 -12.54 6.45
N ASN A 86 -17.31 -11.72 6.85
CA ASN A 86 -17.76 -10.58 6.05
C ASN A 86 -16.67 -9.51 5.97
N THR A 87 -16.08 -9.13 7.11
CA THR A 87 -15.01 -8.12 7.14
C THR A 87 -13.79 -8.54 6.31
N GLU A 88 -13.33 -9.79 6.46
CA GLU A 88 -12.21 -10.34 5.67
C GLU A 88 -12.55 -10.43 4.18
N SER A 89 -13.79 -10.81 3.83
CA SER A 89 -14.25 -10.81 2.45
C SER A 89 -14.23 -9.41 1.83
N ASP A 90 -14.68 -8.40 2.57
CA ASP A 90 -14.71 -7.02 2.10
C ASP A 90 -13.29 -6.43 1.97
N LEU A 91 -12.39 -6.72 2.92
CA LEU A 91 -10.97 -6.38 2.78
C LEU A 91 -10.33 -7.03 1.56
N CYS A 92 -10.63 -8.31 1.31
CA CYS A 92 -10.13 -9.02 0.14
C CYS A 92 -10.61 -8.39 -1.18
N LYS A 93 -11.88 -7.96 -1.25
CA LYS A 93 -12.42 -7.24 -2.42
C LYS A 93 -11.71 -5.89 -2.61
N LYS A 94 -11.54 -5.12 -1.53
CA LYS A 94 -10.82 -3.83 -1.57
C LYS A 94 -9.37 -4.01 -2.03
N LEU A 95 -8.71 -5.07 -1.57
CA LEU A 95 -7.35 -5.43 -1.96
C LEU A 95 -7.29 -5.86 -3.44
N SER A 96 -8.26 -6.65 -3.91
CA SER A 96 -8.32 -7.06 -5.32
C SER A 96 -8.51 -5.84 -6.22
N LEU A 97 -9.39 -4.92 -5.84
CA LEU A 97 -9.66 -3.69 -6.59
C LEU A 97 -8.40 -2.83 -6.73
N ILE A 98 -7.63 -2.63 -5.66
CA ILE A 98 -6.41 -1.82 -5.74
C ILE A 98 -5.31 -2.52 -6.54
N VAL A 99 -5.20 -3.84 -6.47
CA VAL A 99 -4.26 -4.60 -7.31
C VAL A 99 -4.63 -4.47 -8.79
N ASP A 100 -5.90 -4.56 -9.15
CA ASP A 100 -6.37 -4.33 -10.53
C ASP A 100 -6.10 -2.89 -10.98
N LEU A 101 -6.42 -1.89 -10.15
CA LEU A 101 -6.16 -0.48 -10.45
C LEU A 101 -4.67 -0.19 -10.67
N VAL A 102 -3.80 -0.72 -9.81
CA VAL A 102 -2.35 -0.55 -9.95
C VAL A 102 -1.83 -1.32 -11.19
N SER A 103 -2.45 -2.45 -11.55
CA SER A 103 -2.13 -3.17 -12.79
C SER A 103 -2.41 -2.34 -14.03
N ASP A 104 -3.57 -1.70 -14.08
CA ASP A 104 -3.95 -0.83 -15.19
C ASP A 104 -3.06 0.42 -15.22
N PHE A 105 -2.82 1.04 -14.06
CA PHE A 105 -1.91 2.17 -13.92
C PHE A 105 -0.48 1.84 -14.36
N ALA A 106 0.04 0.65 -14.03
CA ALA A 106 1.36 0.20 -14.46
C ALA A 106 1.43 -0.03 -15.98
N ASN A 107 0.33 -0.48 -16.59
CA ASN A 107 0.23 -0.60 -18.05
C ASN A 107 0.24 0.77 -18.73
N ASP A 108 -0.46 1.75 -18.17
CA ASP A 108 -0.47 3.13 -18.67
C ASP A 108 0.92 3.75 -18.53
N ALA A 109 1.54 3.61 -17.35
CA ALA A 109 2.92 4.00 -17.13
C ALA A 109 3.88 3.26 -18.08
N ASN A 110 3.62 2.03 -18.52
CA ASN A 110 4.52 1.36 -19.46
C ASN A 110 4.37 1.85 -20.92
N ARG A 111 3.20 2.39 -21.29
CA ARG A 111 2.86 2.78 -22.67
C ARG A 111 3.04 4.27 -22.94
N LEU A 112 2.74 5.11 -21.96
CA LEU A 112 2.70 6.56 -22.12
C LEU A 112 4.07 7.18 -21.91
N TYR A 113 4.56 7.92 -22.90
CA TYR A 113 5.78 8.72 -22.78
C TYR A 113 5.51 10.13 -22.26
N GLU A 114 4.29 10.62 -22.52
CA GLU A 114 3.79 11.92 -22.10
C GLU A 114 2.83 11.75 -20.92
N GLY A 115 2.68 12.77 -20.08
CA GLY A 115 1.77 12.73 -18.94
C GLY A 115 2.37 12.12 -17.66
N ALA A 116 3.70 12.07 -17.54
CA ALA A 116 4.37 11.51 -16.38
C ALA A 116 4.02 12.26 -15.08
N ASP A 117 3.84 13.58 -15.15
CA ASP A 117 3.48 14.42 -14.00
C ASP A 117 2.04 14.16 -13.53
N GLU A 118 1.11 14.00 -14.46
CA GLU A 118 -0.29 13.66 -14.17
C GLU A 118 -0.40 12.27 -13.55
N LEU A 119 0.28 11.27 -14.12
CA LEU A 119 0.35 9.92 -13.56
C LEU A 119 0.99 9.94 -12.16
N LEU A 120 2.10 10.66 -11.99
CA LEU A 120 2.77 10.78 -10.70
C LEU A 120 1.86 11.43 -9.64
N LYS A 121 1.11 12.45 -10.02
CA LYS A 121 0.11 13.09 -9.15
C LYS A 121 -1.00 12.11 -8.79
N GLU A 122 -1.51 11.33 -9.73
CA GLU A 122 -2.54 10.32 -9.49
C GLU A 122 -2.07 9.20 -8.56
N LEU A 123 -0.85 8.67 -8.78
CA LEU A 123 -0.24 7.67 -7.90
C LEU A 123 -0.17 8.16 -6.45
N ARG A 124 0.31 9.39 -6.25
CA ARG A 124 0.49 9.99 -4.91
C ARG A 124 -0.82 10.36 -4.23
N THR A 125 -1.76 10.93 -4.96
CA THR A 125 -2.98 11.53 -4.37
C THR A 125 -4.17 10.58 -4.32
N LYS A 126 -4.21 9.55 -5.18
CA LYS A 126 -5.29 8.56 -5.20
C LYS A 126 -4.83 7.18 -4.72
N ILE A 127 -3.86 6.58 -5.42
CA ILE A 127 -3.45 5.19 -5.16
C ILE A 127 -2.82 5.04 -3.78
N ARG A 128 -1.80 5.85 -3.44
CA ARG A 128 -1.14 5.80 -2.13
C ARG A 128 -2.09 6.11 -0.98
N VAL A 129 -3.00 7.08 -1.19
CA VAL A 129 -4.01 7.44 -0.20
C VAL A 129 -4.97 6.26 0.05
N TYR A 130 -5.42 5.57 -1.00
CA TYR A 130 -6.25 4.38 -0.87
C TYR A 130 -5.51 3.24 -0.15
N ILE A 131 -4.26 2.97 -0.52
CA ILE A 131 -3.40 1.97 0.13
C ILE A 131 -3.25 2.29 1.63
N TYR A 132 -3.03 3.54 1.99
CA TYR A 132 -2.93 3.97 3.39
C TYR A 132 -4.21 3.70 4.18
N PHE A 133 -5.38 4.05 3.64
CA PHE A 133 -6.64 3.77 4.33
C PHE A 133 -6.92 2.27 4.46
N LEU A 134 -6.60 1.49 3.42
CA LEU A 134 -6.72 0.04 3.48
C LEU A 134 -5.76 -0.56 4.52
N ASP A 135 -4.53 -0.05 4.62
CA ASP A 135 -3.56 -0.45 5.65
C ASP A 135 -4.10 -0.22 7.06
N VAL A 136 -4.70 0.95 7.31
CA VAL A 136 -5.33 1.28 8.59
C VAL A 136 -6.49 0.32 8.91
N GLU A 137 -7.41 0.11 7.97
CA GLU A 137 -8.53 -0.83 8.16
C GLU A 137 -8.04 -2.26 8.45
N MET A 138 -7.03 -2.72 7.72
CA MET A 138 -6.45 -4.04 7.94
C MET A 138 -5.78 -4.14 9.31
N ALA A 139 -5.00 -3.15 9.72
CA ALA A 139 -4.36 -3.12 11.03
C ALA A 139 -5.38 -3.19 12.18
N ASP A 140 -6.55 -2.58 11.99
CA ASP A 140 -7.66 -2.61 12.94
C ASP A 140 -8.32 -3.98 13.05
N VAL A 141 -8.52 -4.66 11.93
CA VAL A 141 -9.00 -6.05 11.92
C VAL A 141 -7.95 -7.01 12.49
N GLU A 142 -6.66 -6.76 12.25
CA GLU A 142 -5.57 -7.53 12.85
C GLU A 142 -5.58 -7.45 14.39
N LYS A 143 -5.77 -6.26 14.95
CA LYS A 143 -5.91 -6.07 16.41
C LYS A 143 -7.10 -6.87 16.95
N LEU A 144 -8.24 -6.82 16.26
CA LEU A 144 -9.44 -7.55 16.64
C LEU A 144 -9.25 -9.08 16.58
N LEU A 145 -8.61 -9.58 15.53
CA LEU A 145 -8.25 -11.00 15.40
C LEU A 145 -7.31 -11.44 16.51
N ARG A 146 -6.22 -10.69 16.74
CA ARG A 146 -5.25 -10.96 17.81
C ARG A 146 -5.93 -11.03 19.17
N PHE A 147 -6.76 -10.04 19.50
CA PHE A 147 -7.53 -10.03 20.74
C PHE A 147 -8.41 -11.28 20.91
N ASN A 148 -9.09 -11.72 19.86
CA ASN A 148 -9.96 -12.90 19.92
C ASN A 148 -9.18 -14.21 20.02
N VAL A 149 -8.02 -14.31 19.36
CA VAL A 149 -7.10 -15.45 19.50
C VAL A 149 -6.56 -15.53 20.93
N ASP A 150 -6.09 -14.41 21.48
CA ASP A 150 -5.52 -14.34 22.83
C ASP A 150 -6.54 -14.68 23.93
N ARG A 151 -7.82 -14.39 23.69
CA ARG A 151 -8.95 -14.72 24.59
C ARG A 151 -9.46 -16.15 24.44
N SER A 152 -9.09 -16.86 23.38
CA SER A 152 -9.57 -18.21 23.09
C SER A 152 -8.68 -19.26 23.76
N THR A 153 -9.28 -20.34 24.25
CA THR A 153 -8.52 -21.49 24.74
C THR A 153 -8.30 -22.49 23.60
N ILE A 154 -7.31 -23.38 23.73
CA ILE A 154 -7.03 -24.42 22.74
C ILE A 154 -8.21 -25.39 22.52
N CYS A 155 -9.14 -25.47 23.48
CA CYS A 155 -10.33 -26.31 23.42
C CYS A 155 -11.56 -25.57 22.89
N ASP A 156 -11.47 -24.27 22.60
CA ASP A 156 -12.60 -23.47 22.11
C ASP A 156 -12.86 -23.82 20.63
N GLU A 157 -14.09 -24.17 20.28
CA GLU A 157 -14.51 -24.44 18.89
C GLU A 157 -14.19 -23.28 17.93
N ARG A 158 -13.97 -22.08 18.47
CA ARG A 158 -13.65 -20.89 17.70
C ARG A 158 -12.22 -20.79 17.24
N ILE A 159 -11.29 -21.48 17.91
CA ILE A 159 -9.85 -21.33 17.64
C ILE A 159 -9.50 -21.70 16.20
N ASP A 160 -10.11 -22.74 15.64
CA ASP A 160 -9.82 -23.23 14.30
C ASP A 160 -10.12 -22.16 13.23
N TRP A 161 -11.31 -21.54 13.29
CA TRP A 161 -11.67 -20.52 12.32
C TRP A 161 -10.96 -19.19 12.59
N LEU A 162 -10.67 -18.85 13.85
CA LEU A 162 -9.86 -17.66 14.19
C LEU A 162 -8.43 -17.77 13.62
N LEU A 163 -7.80 -18.94 13.75
CA LEU A 163 -6.47 -19.21 13.19
C LEU A 163 -6.49 -19.20 11.66
N HIS A 164 -7.56 -19.72 11.05
CA HIS A 164 -7.75 -19.66 9.60
C HIS A 164 -7.81 -18.21 9.10
N PHE A 165 -8.68 -17.37 9.68
CA PHE A 165 -8.77 -15.96 9.29
C PHE A 165 -7.49 -15.20 9.61
N THR A 166 -6.81 -15.47 10.72
CA THR A 166 -5.50 -14.87 11.03
C THR A 166 -4.47 -15.20 9.95
N LYS A 167 -4.49 -16.41 9.40
CA LYS A 167 -3.60 -16.80 8.29
C LYS A 167 -3.97 -16.08 6.99
N CYS A 168 -5.26 -16.00 6.65
CA CYS A 168 -5.74 -15.24 5.49
C CYS A 168 -5.37 -13.75 5.59
N HIS A 169 -5.61 -13.15 6.75
CA HIS A 169 -5.30 -11.76 7.02
C HIS A 169 -3.81 -11.46 6.84
N LYS A 170 -2.93 -12.31 7.39
CA LYS A 170 -1.47 -12.17 7.21
C LYS A 170 -1.05 -12.20 5.74
N GLU A 171 -1.67 -13.06 4.94
CA GLU A 171 -1.37 -13.11 3.50
C GLU A 171 -1.84 -11.84 2.78
N MET A 172 -3.04 -11.33 3.10
CA MET A 172 -3.50 -10.05 2.56
C MET A 172 -2.57 -8.89 2.96
N ARG A 173 -2.08 -8.86 4.21
CA ARG A 173 -1.09 -7.86 4.67
C ARG A 173 0.20 -7.95 3.87
N ARG A 174 0.68 -9.17 3.60
CA ARG A 174 1.87 -9.41 2.78
C ARG A 174 1.70 -8.80 1.38
N VAL A 175 0.56 -9.06 0.73
CA VAL A 175 0.23 -8.52 -0.60
C VAL A 175 0.15 -6.99 -0.57
N LEU A 176 -0.50 -6.41 0.44
CA LEU A 176 -0.59 -4.94 0.57
C LEU A 176 0.79 -4.29 0.73
N ASN A 177 1.66 -4.85 1.58
CA ASN A 177 3.01 -4.34 1.80
C ASN A 177 3.86 -4.43 0.53
N GLU A 178 3.81 -5.55 -0.18
CA GLU A 178 4.55 -5.73 -1.45
C GLU A 178 4.02 -4.75 -2.52
N LEU A 179 2.70 -4.50 -2.57
CA LEU A 179 2.11 -3.50 -3.44
C LEU A 179 2.56 -2.07 -3.09
N SER A 180 2.64 -1.73 -1.80
CA SER A 180 2.99 -0.38 -1.34
C SER A 180 4.49 -0.08 -1.40
N GLU A 181 5.33 -1.02 -0.97
CA GLU A 181 6.77 -0.82 -0.79
C GLU A 181 7.59 -1.20 -2.03
N GLU A 182 7.14 -2.18 -2.81
CA GLU A 182 7.89 -2.61 -4.01
C GLU A 182 7.27 -2.03 -5.28
N VAL A 183 5.97 -2.28 -5.51
CA VAL A 183 5.30 -1.90 -6.76
C VAL A 183 5.15 -0.38 -6.86
N CYS A 184 4.57 0.27 -5.85
CA CYS A 184 4.34 1.72 -5.90
C CYS A 184 5.65 2.52 -5.89
N GLU A 185 6.68 2.09 -5.16
CA GLU A 185 7.99 2.76 -5.16
C GLU A 185 8.69 2.66 -6.52
N ASP A 186 8.65 1.50 -7.19
CA ASP A 186 9.22 1.36 -8.55
C ASP A 186 8.46 2.21 -9.57
N LEU A 187 7.12 2.21 -9.52
CA LEU A 187 6.30 3.04 -10.40
C LEU A 187 6.55 4.53 -10.17
N GLU A 188 6.64 4.96 -8.91
CA GLU A 188 6.94 6.34 -8.55
C GLU A 188 8.33 6.75 -9.04
N SER A 189 9.36 5.95 -8.74
CA SER A 189 10.73 6.18 -9.21
C SER A 189 10.79 6.26 -10.74
N CYS A 190 10.07 5.38 -11.43
CA CYS A 190 9.98 5.39 -12.89
C CYS A 190 9.38 6.69 -13.43
N LEU A 191 8.24 7.12 -12.87
CA LEU A 191 7.54 8.33 -13.30
C LEU A 191 8.30 9.60 -12.91
N GLU A 192 8.93 9.65 -11.75
CA GLU A 192 9.80 10.77 -11.36
C GLU A 192 10.97 10.96 -12.32
N MET A 193 11.60 9.87 -12.75
CA MET A 193 12.71 9.95 -13.70
C MET A 193 12.23 10.48 -15.06
N ARG A 194 11.01 10.12 -15.49
CA ARG A 194 10.42 10.68 -16.71
C ARG A 194 10.02 12.15 -16.56
N ALA A 195 9.44 12.54 -15.43
CA ALA A 195 9.15 13.93 -15.11
C ALA A 195 10.42 14.81 -15.13
N LYS A 196 11.57 14.24 -14.73
CA LYS A 196 12.91 14.86 -14.83
C LYS A 196 13.53 14.81 -16.23
N GLY A 197 12.83 14.26 -17.24
CA GLY A 197 13.26 14.21 -18.64
C GLY A 197 13.85 12.89 -19.14
N VAL A 198 13.88 11.82 -18.32
CA VAL A 198 14.39 10.49 -18.72
C VAL A 198 13.26 9.65 -19.33
N ILE A 199 12.90 9.97 -20.57
CA ILE A 199 11.72 9.44 -21.28
C ILE A 199 11.75 7.91 -21.46
N GLY A 200 12.94 7.29 -21.52
CA GLY A 200 13.09 5.85 -21.75
C GLY A 200 12.94 4.94 -20.52
N LYS A 201 12.77 5.50 -19.31
CA LYS A 201 12.69 4.70 -18.08
C LYS A 201 11.36 3.96 -18.02
N LYS A 202 11.37 2.63 -17.95
CA LYS A 202 10.15 1.80 -17.78
C LYS A 202 10.06 1.23 -16.37
N PRO A 203 8.86 0.84 -15.90
CA PRO A 203 8.72 0.03 -14.70
C PRO A 203 9.52 -1.26 -14.84
N SER A 204 10.03 -1.77 -13.72
CA SER A 204 10.80 -3.01 -13.72
C SER A 204 9.95 -4.18 -14.22
N SER A 205 10.54 -5.03 -15.06
CA SER A 205 9.85 -6.24 -15.55
C SER A 205 9.51 -7.22 -14.43
N ILE A 206 10.31 -7.21 -13.35
CA ILE A 206 10.04 -7.99 -12.13
C ILE A 206 8.73 -7.50 -11.50
N ILE A 207 8.57 -6.18 -11.35
CA ILE A 207 7.37 -5.56 -10.75
C ILE A 207 6.12 -5.86 -11.57
N LEU A 208 6.19 -5.78 -12.89
CA LEU A 208 5.06 -6.15 -13.77
C LEU A 208 4.69 -7.64 -13.62
N SER A 209 5.69 -8.50 -13.44
CA SER A 209 5.47 -9.95 -13.22
C SER A 209 4.87 -10.21 -11.84
N THR A 210 5.37 -9.54 -10.80
CA THR A 210 4.83 -9.58 -9.43
C THR A 210 3.38 -9.15 -9.41
N LEU A 211 3.04 -8.03 -10.04
CA LEU A 211 1.69 -7.50 -10.09
C LEU A 211 0.71 -8.44 -10.82
N SER A 212 1.16 -9.05 -11.93
CA SER A 212 0.41 -10.13 -12.59
C SER A 212 0.21 -11.34 -11.68
N GLY A 213 1.25 -11.73 -10.93
CA GLY A 213 1.19 -12.79 -9.92
C GLY A 213 0.18 -12.50 -8.82
N MET A 214 0.21 -11.29 -8.25
CA MET A 214 -0.75 -10.82 -7.24
C MET A 214 -2.17 -10.86 -7.77
N ARG A 215 -2.41 -10.33 -8.97
CA ARG A 215 -3.74 -10.34 -9.60
C ARG A 215 -4.28 -11.75 -9.76
N ASN A 216 -3.46 -12.68 -10.27
CA ASN A 216 -3.83 -14.09 -10.40
C ASN A 216 -4.08 -14.77 -9.06
N GLY A 217 -3.25 -14.45 -8.05
CA GLY A 217 -3.41 -14.90 -6.67
C GLY A 217 -4.74 -14.42 -6.07
N MET A 218 -5.06 -13.15 -6.21
CA MET A 218 -6.29 -12.52 -5.70
C MET A 218 -7.54 -13.05 -6.38
N MET A 219 -7.52 -13.24 -7.71
CA MET A 219 -8.63 -13.88 -8.42
C MET A 219 -8.87 -15.32 -7.95
N THR A 220 -7.79 -16.05 -7.63
CA THR A 220 -7.89 -17.43 -7.11
C THR A 220 -8.39 -17.43 -5.66
N ALA A 221 -7.87 -16.54 -4.82
CA ALA A 221 -8.26 -16.39 -3.42
C ALA A 221 -9.72 -15.96 -3.28
N SER A 222 -10.19 -15.03 -4.13
CA SER A 222 -11.59 -14.59 -4.14
C SER A 222 -12.56 -15.73 -4.43
N LYS A 223 -12.17 -16.68 -5.30
CA LYS A 223 -12.95 -17.90 -5.56
C LYS A 223 -12.96 -18.86 -4.37
N LEU A 224 -11.86 -18.92 -3.61
CA LEU A 224 -11.72 -19.81 -2.45
C LEU A 224 -12.37 -19.24 -1.18
N LEU A 225 -12.30 -17.93 -0.95
CA LEU A 225 -12.94 -17.28 0.21
C LEU A 225 -14.47 -17.28 0.11
N GLY A 226 -15.03 -17.34 -1.11
CA GLY A 226 -16.44 -17.68 -1.32
C GLY A 226 -16.79 -19.13 -0.97
N CYS A 227 -15.80 -20.00 -0.83
CA CYS A 227 -15.92 -21.43 -0.49
C CYS A 227 -15.27 -21.69 0.88
N LEU A 228 -15.81 -21.13 1.96
CA LEU A 228 -15.38 -21.46 3.33
C LEU A 228 -15.28 -22.99 3.49
N PRO A 229 -14.22 -23.51 4.13
CA PRO A 229 -14.06 -24.94 4.32
C PRO A 229 -15.29 -25.50 5.03
N ARG A 230 -15.91 -26.48 4.35
CA ARG A 230 -17.06 -27.28 4.80
C ARG A 230 -16.77 -27.76 6.22
N GLN A 231 -17.64 -27.41 7.17
CA GLN A 231 -17.58 -27.91 8.54
C GLN A 231 -17.43 -29.44 8.49
N ARG A 232 -16.42 -29.97 9.18
CA ARG A 232 -16.52 -31.34 9.67
C ARG A 232 -17.65 -31.31 10.69
N ALA A 233 -18.72 -32.04 10.40
CA ALA A 233 -19.76 -32.40 11.35
C ALA A 233 -19.17 -33.29 12.45
#